data_AF-A0A0F9GFA0-F1
#
_entry.id   AF-A0A0F9GFA0-F1
#
_cell.length_a   1.000
_cell.length_b   1.000
_cell.length_c   1.000
_cell.angle_alpha   90.00
_cell.angle_beta   90.00
_cell.angle_gamma   90.00
#
_symmetry.space_group_name_H-M   'P 1'
#
loop_
_entity.id
_entity.type
_entity.pdbx_description
1 polymer ?
#
loop_
_entity_poly.entity_id
_entity_poly.type
_entity_poly.pdbx_seq_one_letter_code
_entity_poly.pdbx_strand_id
1 'polypeptide(L)'
;MNFSVIPFVGWVIDFILNFCLAVPFYYCYNAIAPKWLYFLPSELHVVGFWESVALFFTASLIGALIKRIVPSIIKVDNSSTSKTKEEN
;
A
#
# COMPACT_ATOMS: atom_id res chain seq x y z
N MET A 1 2.68 -24.97 19.26
CA MET A 1 2.31 -23.53 19.34
C MET A 1 3.46 -22.72 18.77
N ASN A 2 3.29 -22.05 17.63
CA ASN A 2 4.17 -20.96 17.15
C ASN A 2 3.46 -20.19 16.04
N PHE A 3 2.53 -19.29 16.38
CA PHE A 3 1.76 -18.47 15.43
C PHE A 3 2.45 -17.14 15.06
N SER A 4 3.69 -16.89 15.50
CA SER A 4 4.34 -15.58 15.37
C SER A 4 5.18 -15.39 14.09
N VAL A 5 5.32 -16.40 13.23
CA VAL A 5 6.22 -16.34 12.04
C VAL A 5 5.52 -15.81 10.78
N ILE A 6 4.18 -15.95 10.73
CA ILE A 6 3.33 -15.55 9.61
C ILE A 6 3.48 -14.05 9.23
N PRO A 7 3.51 -13.08 10.17
CA PRO A 7 3.64 -11.68 9.79
C PRO A 7 4.99 -11.32 9.17
N PHE A 8 6.07 -11.99 9.59
CA PHE A 8 7.42 -11.73 9.06
C PHE A 8 7.56 -12.21 7.61
N VAL A 9 7.07 -13.42 7.33
CA VAL A 9 7.08 -14.00 5.98
C VAL A 9 6.23 -13.17 5.01
N GLY A 10 5.08 -12.67 5.47
CA GLY A 10 4.25 -11.75 4.67
C GLY A 10 4.96 -10.46 4.29
N TRP A 11 5.70 -9.85 5.24
CA TRP A 11 6.51 -8.65 4.97
C TRP A 11 7.66 -8.89 3.98
N VAL A 12 8.34 -10.03 4.11
CA VAL A 12 9.46 -10.38 3.21
C VAL A 12 8.95 -10.64 1.78
N ILE A 13 7.83 -11.34 1.63
CA ILE A 13 7.23 -11.56 0.30
C ILE A 13 6.76 -10.23 -0.30
N ASP A 14 6.12 -9.36 0.50
CA ASP A 14 5.69 -8.04 0.02
C ASP A 14 6.89 -7.18 -0.40
N PHE A 15 8.00 -7.23 0.34
CA PHE A 15 9.23 -6.55 -0.04
C PHE A 15 9.78 -7.07 -1.38
N ILE A 16 9.82 -8.38 -1.58
CA ILE A 16 10.31 -8.99 -2.84
C ILE A 16 9.43 -8.60 -4.01
N LEU A 17 8.11 -8.60 -3.84
CA LEU A 17 7.16 -8.19 -4.89
C LEU A 17 7.32 -6.72 -5.24
N ASN A 18 7.41 -5.83 -4.25
CA ASN A 18 7.64 -4.40 -4.46
C ASN A 18 9.01 -4.13 -5.10
N PHE A 19 10.05 -4.86 -4.70
CA PHE A 19 11.38 -4.79 -5.31
C PHE A 19 11.34 -5.22 -6.78
N CYS A 20 10.66 -6.33 -7.08
CA CYS A 20 10.51 -6.83 -8.43
C CYS A 20 9.70 -5.88 -9.32
N LEU A 21 8.75 -5.12 -8.75
CA LEU A 21 7.97 -4.09 -9.45
C LEU A 21 8.75 -2.79 -9.65
N ALA A 22 9.64 -2.45 -8.72
CA ALA A 22 10.49 -1.26 -8.80
C ALA A 22 11.47 -1.34 -9.98
N VAL A 23 11.94 -2.54 -10.35
CA VAL A 23 12.85 -2.74 -11.50
C VAL A 23 12.22 -2.27 -12.84
N PRO A 24 11.09 -2.83 -13.32
CA PRO A 24 10.48 -2.38 -14.56
C PRO A 24 9.99 -0.93 -14.49
N PHE A 25 9.54 -0.47 -13.31
CA PHE A 25 9.18 0.93 -13.11
C PHE A 25 10.37 1.87 -13.30
N TYR A 26 11.53 1.56 -12.70
CA TYR A 26 12.75 2.35 -12.83
C TYR A 26 13.18 2.51 -14.29
N TYR A 27 13.17 1.41 -15.06
CA TYR A 27 13.50 1.45 -16.48
C TYR A 27 12.47 2.25 -17.28
N CYS A 28 11.18 2.05 -17.00
CA CYS A 28 10.10 2.75 -17.69
C CYS A 28 10.15 4.26 -17.39
N TYR A 29 10.35 4.63 -16.13
CA TYR A 29 10.43 6.03 -15.69
C TYR A 29 11.63 6.73 -16.33
N ASN A 30 12.83 6.15 -16.26
CA ASN A 30 14.02 6.76 -16.87
C ASN A 30 13.96 6.80 -18.41
N ALA A 31 13.17 5.93 -19.05
CA ALA A 31 12.95 5.99 -20.50
C ALA A 31 11.93 7.07 -20.93
N ILE A 32 10.93 7.34 -20.08
CA ILE A 32 9.78 8.21 -20.38
C ILE A 32 10.00 9.63 -19.83
N ALA A 33 10.53 9.77 -18.62
CA ALA A 33 10.72 11.04 -17.94
C ALA A 33 11.45 12.10 -18.79
N PRO A 34 12.63 11.82 -19.39
CA PRO A 34 13.32 12.83 -20.20
C PRO A 34 12.58 13.18 -21.49
N LYS A 35 11.63 12.34 -21.94
CA LYS A 35 10.88 12.54 -23.19
C LYS A 35 9.52 13.17 -23.01
N TRP A 36 8.95 13.18 -21.79
CA TRP A 36 7.57 13.63 -21.56
C TRP A 36 7.40 14.51 -20.31
N LEU A 37 8.34 14.46 -19.35
CA LEU A 37 8.31 15.23 -18.10
C LEU A 37 9.23 16.46 -18.18
N TYR A 38 9.29 17.17 -19.31
CA TYR A 38 10.14 18.36 -19.48
C TYR A 38 9.82 19.52 -18.53
N PHE A 39 8.64 19.49 -17.89
CA PHE A 39 8.25 20.48 -16.89
C PHE A 39 8.89 20.22 -15.51
N LEU A 40 9.46 19.03 -15.29
CA LEU A 40 10.16 18.70 -14.04
C LEU A 40 11.59 19.29 -14.03
N PRO A 41 12.08 19.73 -12.86
CA PRO A 41 13.50 20.00 -12.64
C PRO A 41 14.37 18.82 -13.07
N SER A 42 15.57 19.10 -13.60
CA SER A 42 16.51 18.08 -14.08
C SER A 42 16.88 17.05 -13.01
N GLU A 43 16.86 17.44 -11.74
CA GLU A 43 17.10 16.57 -10.59
C GLU A 43 16.06 15.45 -10.45
N LEU A 44 14.83 15.67 -10.91
CA LEU A 44 13.73 14.70 -10.83
C LEU A 44 13.59 13.86 -12.11
N HIS A 45 14.38 14.13 -13.17
CA HIS A 45 14.38 13.32 -14.38
C HIS A 45 15.11 12.00 -14.20
N VAL A 46 16.03 11.94 -13.24
CA VAL A 46 16.85 10.76 -12.96
C VAL A 46 16.52 10.26 -11.58
N VAL A 47 15.48 9.43 -11.50
CA VAL A 47 15.13 8.76 -10.26
C VAL A 47 16.09 7.60 -10.04
N GLY A 48 16.69 7.52 -8.86
CA GLY A 48 17.54 6.40 -8.47
C GLY A 48 16.74 5.11 -8.27
N PHE A 49 17.36 3.95 -8.48
CA PHE A 49 16.70 2.65 -8.29
C PHE A 49 16.17 2.49 -6.86
N TRP A 50 16.99 2.84 -5.87
CA TRP A 50 16.62 2.76 -4.46
C TRP A 50 15.50 3.71 -4.07
N GLU A 51 15.39 4.87 -4.73
CA GLU A 51 14.27 5.79 -4.52
C GLU A 51 12.96 5.20 -5.05
N SER A 52 13.00 4.53 -6.21
CA SER A 52 11.84 3.81 -6.75
C SER A 52 11.39 2.69 -5.80
N VAL A 53 12.34 1.90 -5.27
CA VAL A 53 12.05 0.84 -4.29
C VAL A 53 11.43 1.44 -3.01
N ALA A 54 12.01 2.51 -2.49
CA ALA A 54 11.50 3.19 -1.30
C ALA A 54 10.08 3.74 -1.52
N LEU A 55 9.77 4.24 -2.73
CA LEU A 55 8.47 4.79 -3.06
C LEU A 55 7.38 3.70 -3.09
N PHE A 56 7.64 2.56 -3.72
CA PHE A 56 6.72 1.41 -3.69
C PHE A 56 6.53 0.85 -2.28
N PHE A 57 7.62 0.75 -1.51
CA PHE A 57 7.56 0.27 -0.14
C PHE A 57 6.74 1.20 0.76
N THR A 58 6.95 2.51 0.62
CA THR A 58 6.21 3.54 1.36
C THR A 58 4.72 3.53 0.98
N ALA A 59 4.40 3.44 -0.32
CA ALA A 59 3.03 3.33 -0.79
C ALA A 59 2.31 2.07 -0.26
N SER A 60 2.99 0.92 -0.25
CA SER A 60 2.48 -0.33 0.33
C SER A 60 2.19 -0.17 1.84
N LEU A 61 3.12 0.43 2.58
CA LEU A 61 2.99 0.67 4.01
C LEU A 61 1.82 1.60 4.36
N ILE A 62 1.66 2.70 3.61
CA ILE A 62 0.52 3.62 3.74
C ILE A 62 -0.80 2.91 3.41
N GLY A 63 -0.84 2.12 2.33
CA GLY A 63 -2.02 1.33 1.98
C GLY A 63 -2.42 0.34 3.08
N ALA A 64 -1.44 -0.33 3.70
CA ALA A 64 -1.65 -1.23 4.82
C ALA A 64 -2.16 -0.49 6.08
N LEU A 65 -1.60 0.69 6.38
CA LEU A 65 -2.05 1.55 7.48
C LEU A 65 -3.50 2.00 7.29
N ILE A 66 -3.85 2.49 6.11
CA ILE A 66 -5.22 2.92 5.79
C ILE A 66 -6.20 1.75 5.94
N LYS A 67 -5.89 0.58 5.36
CA LYS A 67 -6.73 -0.62 5.50
C LYS A 67 -6.93 -1.06 6.95
N ARG A 68 -5.98 -0.79 7.84
CA ARG A 68 -6.08 -1.13 9.27
C ARG A 68 -6.96 -0.15 10.06
N ILE A 69 -7.01 1.12 9.66
CA ILE A 69 -7.75 2.18 10.37
C ILE A 69 -9.23 2.16 9.97
N VAL A 70 -9.55 1.93 8.70
CA VAL A 70 -10.92 1.94 8.16
C VAL A 70 -11.91 0.95 8.83
N PRO A 71 -11.56 -0.31 9.19
CA PRO A 71 -12.54 -1.24 9.78
C PRO A 71 -13.04 -0.82 11.17
N SER A 72 -12.43 0.18 11.81
CA SER A 72 -12.86 0.65 13.13
C SER A 72 -14.06 1.60 13.09
N ILE A 73 -14.42 2.14 11.92
CA ILE A 73 -15.51 3.13 11.78
C ILE A 73 -16.83 2.43 11.41
N ILE A 74 -16.78 1.24 10.82
CA ILE A 74 -17.97 0.47 10.38
C ILE A 74 -18.25 -0.66 11.40
N LYS A 75 -18.42 -0.29 12.67
CA LYS A 75 -19.17 -1.12 13.62
C LYS A 75 -20.46 -0.36 13.95
N VAL A 76 -21.40 -0.41 13.00
CA VAL A 76 -22.79 -0.03 13.26
C VAL A 76 -23.39 -1.11 14.15
N ASP A 77 -23.75 -0.71 15.36
CA ASP A 77 -24.31 -1.56 16.41
C ASP A 77 -25.79 -1.86 16.07
N ASN A 78 -26.07 -3.04 15.50
CA ASN A 78 -27.42 -3.48 15.12
C ASN A 78 -28.23 -4.06 16.32
N SER A 79 -28.07 -3.53 17.53
CA SER A 79 -28.64 -4.13 18.75
C SER A 79 -30.04 -3.66 19.16
N SER A 80 -30.74 -2.82 18.38
CA SER A 80 -31.95 -2.13 18.85
C SER A 80 -33.29 -2.49 18.19
N THR A 81 -33.39 -3.43 17.24
CA THR A 81 -34.68 -3.68 16.51
C THR A 81 -35.41 -4.99 16.86
N SER A 82 -35.05 -5.70 17.95
CA SER A 82 -35.73 -6.96 18.32
C SER A 82 -36.80 -6.86 19.41
N LYS A 83 -37.14 -5.68 19.96
CA LYS A 83 -38.06 -5.58 21.11
C LYS A 83 -39.52 -5.15 20.84
N THR A 84 -39.95 -4.93 19.60
CA THR A 84 -41.30 -4.35 19.33
C THR A 84 -42.29 -5.33 18.67
N LYS A 85 -41.98 -6.63 18.54
CA LYS A 85 -42.88 -7.60 17.89
C LYS A 85 -43.58 -8.60 18.82
N GLU A 86 -43.44 -8.49 20.15
CA GLU A 86 -44.15 -9.38 21.10
C GLU A 86 -45.34 -8.73 21.83
N GLU A 87 -45.67 -7.47 21.56
CA GLU A 87 -46.92 -6.84 22.02
C GLU A 87 -47.72 -6.35 20.82
N ASN A 88 -48.57 -7.21 20.26
CA ASN A 88 -49.88 -6.90 19.66
C ASN A 88 -50.61 -8.20 19.31
#